data_AF-A0A2E0EK06-F1
#
_entry.id   AF-A0A2E0EK06-F1
#
_cell.length_a   1.000
_cell.length_b   1.000
_cell.length_c   1.000
_cell.angle_alpha   90.00
_cell.angle_beta   90.00
_cell.angle_gamma   90.00
#
_symmetry.space_group_name_H-M   'P 1'
#
loop_
_entity.id
_entity.type
_entity.pdbx_description
1 polymer ?
#
loop_
_entity_poly.entity_id
_entity_poly.type
_entity_poly.pdbx_seq_one_letter_code
_entity_poly.pdbx_strand_id
1 'polypeptide(L)'
;MNQPTETDTAFVPETSEEPRMPGHETQLDDKPQWQPRYPGSGRLKGKTALVTGADSGIGRAVAVLFAREGANVAIAYLEEHDDARITREAC
;
A
#
# COMPACT_ATOMS: atom_id res chain seq x y z
N MET A 1 16.05 25.35 39.26
CA MET A 1 15.49 25.64 37.93
C MET A 1 15.58 24.37 37.10
N ASN A 2 14.45 23.71 36.82
CA ASN A 2 14.45 22.52 35.96
C ASN A 2 14.15 22.97 34.52
N GLN A 3 15.10 22.71 33.62
CA GLN A 3 14.93 22.87 32.18
C GLN A 3 13.97 21.78 31.67
N PRO A 4 13.02 22.08 30.77
CA PRO A 4 12.15 21.07 30.16
C PRO A 4 12.95 20.20 29.20
N THR A 5 12.80 18.89 29.32
CA THR A 5 13.36 17.88 28.41
C THR A 5 12.70 17.98 27.03
N GLU A 6 13.51 18.17 25.99
CA GLU A 6 13.13 18.09 24.58
C GLU A 6 12.38 16.77 24.31
N THR A 7 11.11 16.88 23.94
CA THR A 7 10.33 15.74 23.48
C THR A 7 10.82 15.39 22.07
N ASP A 8 11.47 14.23 21.93
CA ASP A 8 11.80 13.56 20.67
C ASP A 8 10.52 13.34 19.87
N THR A 9 10.14 14.34 19.08
CA THR A 9 8.92 14.31 18.28
C THR A 9 9.35 13.84 16.90
N ALA A 10 8.86 12.67 16.46
CA ALA A 10 9.14 12.16 15.14
C ALA A 10 8.85 13.25 14.10
N PHE A 11 9.90 13.76 13.46
CA PHE A 11 9.78 14.77 12.42
C PHE A 11 9.10 14.12 11.21
N VAL A 12 7.86 14.54 10.94
CA VAL A 12 7.14 14.20 9.71
C VAL A 12 7.25 15.43 8.80
N PRO A 13 7.99 15.37 7.69
CA PRO A 13 8.04 16.49 6.76
C PRO A 13 6.64 16.76 6.22
N GLU A 14 6.25 18.04 6.15
CA GLU A 14 5.03 18.42 5.42
C GLU A 14 5.23 18.08 3.94
N THR A 15 4.36 17.23 3.40
CA THR A 15 4.34 16.92 1.97
C THR A 15 3.61 18.04 1.25
N SER A 16 4.27 18.72 0.33
CA SER A 16 3.71 19.79 -0.51
C SER A 16 2.75 19.29 -1.60
N GLU A 17 2.49 17.98 -1.66
CA GLU A 17 1.72 17.36 -2.71
C GLU A 17 0.24 17.25 -2.31
N GLU A 18 -0.60 18.09 -2.92
CA GLU A 18 -2.03 17.82 -3.06
C GLU A 18 -2.29 17.30 -4.48
N PRO A 19 -1.96 16.03 -4.79
CA PRO A 19 -2.21 15.49 -6.11
C PRO A 19 -3.71 15.47 -6.39
N ARG A 20 -4.08 15.70 -7.66
CA ARG A 20 -5.43 15.46 -8.12
C ARG A 20 -5.84 14.04 -7.73
N MET A 21 -7.00 13.90 -7.10
CA MET A 21 -7.48 12.61 -6.67
C MET A 21 -8.20 11.85 -7.81
N PRO A 22 -8.01 10.53 -7.90
CA PRO A 22 -7.11 9.73 -7.09
C PRO A 22 -5.64 9.91 -7.54
N GLY A 23 -4.73 9.88 -6.57
CA GLY A 23 -3.31 10.12 -6.81
C GLY A 23 -2.59 8.90 -7.41
N HIS A 24 -1.51 9.16 -8.14
CA HIS A 24 -0.64 8.10 -8.67
C HIS A 24 0.51 7.79 -7.72
N GLU A 25 0.52 6.60 -7.12
CA GLU A 25 1.59 6.18 -6.18
C GLU A 25 2.96 6.14 -6.86
N THR A 26 2.98 5.82 -8.16
CA THR A 26 4.19 5.86 -8.99
C THR A 26 4.89 7.22 -9.03
N GLN A 27 4.16 8.31 -8.80
CA GLN A 27 4.64 9.69 -8.88
C GLN A 27 5.16 10.23 -7.54
N LEU A 28 4.94 9.51 -6.43
CA LEU A 28 5.44 9.92 -5.13
C LEU A 28 6.97 9.84 -5.07
N ASP A 29 7.59 10.92 -4.57
CA ASP A 29 9.03 10.94 -4.24
C ASP A 29 9.36 9.89 -3.18
N ASP A 30 8.59 9.86 -2.09
CA ASP A 30 8.68 8.86 -1.04
C ASP A 30 7.65 7.75 -1.25
N LYS A 31 8.12 6.65 -1.86
CA LYS A 31 7.24 5.51 -2.19
C LYS A 31 6.84 4.71 -0.95
N PRO A 32 5.55 4.34 -0.80
CA PRO A 32 5.12 3.52 0.31
C PRO A 32 5.69 2.10 0.22
N GLN A 33 6.02 1.52 1.36
CA GLN A 33 6.56 0.17 1.47
C GLN A 33 5.44 -0.86 1.66
N TRP A 34 4.79 -1.26 0.57
CA TRP A 34 3.70 -2.24 0.59
C TRP A 34 4.16 -3.69 0.43
N GLN A 35 5.42 -3.92 0.06
CA GLN A 35 5.95 -5.25 -0.24
C GLN A 35 5.93 -6.15 1.00
N PRO A 36 5.51 -7.42 0.89
CA PRO A 36 5.42 -8.27 2.07
C PRO A 36 6.78 -8.69 2.59
N ARG A 37 6.99 -8.51 3.89
CA ARG A 37 8.27 -8.73 4.57
C ARG A 37 8.54 -10.19 4.95
N TYR A 38 7.51 -11.03 5.01
CA TYR A 38 7.59 -12.42 5.49
C TYR A 38 6.89 -13.41 4.55
N PRO A 39 7.39 -14.65 4.40
CA PRO A 39 6.73 -15.71 3.64
C PRO A 39 5.26 -15.88 4.02
N GLY A 40 4.41 -16.18 3.03
CA GLY A 40 3.01 -16.49 3.28
C GLY A 40 2.86 -17.81 4.04
N SER A 41 1.84 -17.89 4.89
CA SER A 41 1.54 -19.07 5.72
C SER A 41 0.38 -19.93 5.17
N GLY A 42 -0.19 -19.53 4.03
CA GLY A 42 -1.28 -20.24 3.36
C GLY A 42 -2.65 -20.03 4.01
N ARG A 43 -2.84 -18.98 4.82
CA ARG A 43 -4.06 -18.73 5.60
C ARG A 43 -5.29 -18.51 4.73
N LEU A 44 -5.09 -18.09 3.48
CA LEU A 44 -6.16 -17.79 2.52
C LEU A 44 -6.16 -18.74 1.32
N LYS A 45 -5.47 -19.88 1.42
CA LYS A 45 -5.34 -20.85 0.33
C LYS A 45 -6.72 -21.25 -0.22
N GLY A 46 -6.91 -21.05 -1.52
CA GLY A 46 -8.12 -21.42 -2.24
C GLY A 46 -9.33 -20.51 -1.98
N LYS A 47 -9.15 -19.40 -1.27
CA LYS A 47 -10.17 -18.34 -1.17
C LYS A 47 -10.10 -17.43 -2.39
N THR A 48 -11.20 -16.72 -2.63
CA THR A 48 -11.27 -15.66 -3.65
C THR A 48 -11.60 -14.35 -2.95
N ALA A 49 -10.85 -13.30 -3.27
CA ALA A 49 -11.03 -11.97 -2.69
C ALA A 49 -11.23 -10.93 -3.81
N LEU A 50 -12.12 -9.96 -3.57
CA LEU A 50 -12.26 -8.73 -4.35
C LEU A 50 -11.79 -7.57 -3.48
N VAL A 51 -10.78 -6.83 -3.94
CA VAL A 51 -10.22 -5.67 -3.22
C VAL A 51 -10.44 -4.42 -4.07
N THR A 52 -11.21 -3.46 -3.54
CA THR A 52 -11.47 -2.16 -4.18
C THR A 52 -10.45 -1.12 -3.73
N GLY A 53 -10.03 -0.21 -4.62
CA GLY A 53 -8.93 0.73 -4.37
C GLY A 53 -7.58 0.02 -4.22
N ALA A 54 -7.40 -1.10 -4.93
CA ALA A 54 -6.23 -1.97 -4.78
C ALA A 54 -5.06 -1.60 -5.71
N ASP A 55 -5.23 -0.60 -6.55
CA ASP A 55 -4.18 -0.05 -7.39
C ASP A 55 -3.01 0.50 -6.56
N SER A 56 -3.25 1.03 -5.36
CA SER A 56 -2.23 1.73 -4.56
C SER A 56 -2.42 1.55 -3.04
N GLY A 57 -1.44 2.05 -2.29
CA GLY A 57 -1.41 2.20 -0.85
C GLY A 57 -1.79 0.93 -0.07
N ILE A 58 -2.75 1.10 0.83
CA ILE A 58 -3.23 0.03 1.71
C ILE A 58 -3.90 -1.08 0.90
N GLY A 59 -4.68 -0.72 -0.13
CA GLY A 59 -5.36 -1.70 -0.97
C GLY A 59 -4.38 -2.59 -1.72
N ARG A 60 -3.31 -2.00 -2.29
CA ARG A 60 -2.19 -2.74 -2.90
C ARG A 60 -1.55 -3.70 -1.91
N ALA A 61 -1.17 -3.21 -0.72
CA ALA A 61 -0.54 -4.04 0.30
C ALA A 61 -1.43 -5.25 0.69
N VAL A 62 -2.73 -5.02 0.86
CA VAL A 62 -3.70 -6.08 1.18
C VAL A 62 -3.83 -7.08 0.03
N ALA A 63 -3.99 -6.62 -1.21
CA ALA A 63 -4.13 -7.50 -2.37
C ALA A 63 -2.92 -8.43 -2.52
N VAL A 64 -1.71 -7.87 -2.44
CA VAL A 64 -0.45 -8.63 -2.55
C VAL A 64 -0.29 -9.62 -1.39
N LEU A 65 -0.62 -9.21 -0.16
CA LEU A 65 -0.59 -10.12 1.00
C LEU A 65 -1.61 -11.25 0.86
N PHE A 66 -2.80 -10.98 0.32
CA PHE A 66 -3.81 -12.00 0.11
C PHE A 66 -3.38 -13.03 -0.93
N ALA A 67 -2.82 -12.57 -2.05
CA ALA A 67 -2.29 -13.44 -3.08
C ALA A 67 -1.12 -14.29 -2.53
N ARG A 68 -0.21 -13.68 -1.77
CA ARG A 68 0.89 -14.39 -1.07
C ARG A 68 0.39 -15.45 -0.07
N GLU A 69 -0.76 -15.24 0.55
CA GLU A 69 -1.42 -16.23 1.42
C GLU A 69 -2.22 -17.29 0.64
N GLY A 70 -2.18 -17.27 -0.70
CA GLY A 70 -2.74 -18.28 -1.60
C GLY A 70 -4.17 -18.03 -2.06
N ALA A 71 -4.66 -16.80 -1.94
CA ALA A 71 -5.96 -16.41 -2.47
C ALA A 71 -5.90 -16.08 -3.97
N ASN A 72 -7.00 -16.33 -4.68
CA ASN A 72 -7.25 -15.69 -5.98
C ASN A 72 -7.74 -14.26 -5.72
N VAL A 73 -7.10 -13.25 -6.31
CA VAL A 73 -7.41 -11.84 -6.02
C VAL A 73 -7.88 -11.12 -7.28
N ALA A 74 -9.06 -10.50 -7.19
CA ALA A 74 -9.54 -9.51 -8.14
C ALA A 74 -9.32 -8.10 -7.56
N ILE A 75 -8.71 -7.22 -8.35
CA ILE A 75 -8.47 -5.83 -7.96
C ILE A 75 -9.41 -4.91 -8.74
N ALA A 76 -10.03 -3.96 -8.04
CA ALA A 76 -10.83 -2.90 -8.62
C ALA A 76 -10.24 -1.54 -8.23
N TYR A 77 -10.26 -0.60 -9.16
CA TYR A 77 -9.67 0.74 -9.06
C TYR A 77 -10.38 1.68 -10.03
N LEU A 78 -10.08 2.98 -9.98
CA LEU A 78 -10.79 3.97 -10.80
C LEU A 78 -10.12 4.19 -12.16
N GLU A 79 -8.94 4.83 -12.21
CA GLU A 79 -8.29 5.22 -13.47
C GLU A 79 -6.76 5.06 -13.46
N GLU A 80 -6.16 4.63 -12.34
CA GLU A 80 -4.72 4.51 -12.11
C GLU A 80 -4.16 3.21 -12.71
N HIS A 81 -4.35 3.02 -14.02
CA HIS A 81 -4.05 1.75 -14.71
C HIS A 81 -2.61 1.28 -14.55
N ASP A 82 -1.64 2.19 -14.46
CA ASP A 82 -0.22 1.86 -14.28
C ASP A 82 0.05 1.27 -12.89
N ASP A 83 -0.53 1.90 -11.87
CA ASP A 83 -0.46 1.43 -10.48
C ASP A 83 -1.18 0.09 -10.31
N ALA A 84 -2.34 -0.09 -10.96
CA ALA A 84 -3.04 -1.36 -10.97
C ALA A 84 -2.26 -2.50 -11.65
N ARG A 85 -1.50 -2.21 -12.72
CA ARG A 85 -0.63 -3.21 -13.37
C ARG A 85 0.47 -3.67 -12.43
N ILE A 86 1.07 -2.75 -11.68
CA ILE A 86 2.08 -3.08 -10.65
C ILE A 86 1.47 -3.99 -9.58
N THR A 87 0.29 -3.64 -9.05
CA THR A 87 -0.39 -4.50 -8.06
C THR A 87 -0.65 -5.90 -8.62
N ARG A 88 -1.17 -6.00 -9.84
CA ARG A 88 -1.48 -7.29 -10.48
C ARG A 88 -0.23 -8.16 -10.64
N GLU A 89 0.90 -7.58 -11.05
CA GLU A 89 2.16 -8.32 -11.23
C GLU A 89 2.81 -8.74 -9.91
N ALA A 90 2.49 -8.04 -8.83
CA ALA A 90 2.96 -8.37 -7.49
C ALA A 90 2.10 -9.42 -6.76
N CYS A 91 0.88 -9.68 -7.23
CA CYS A 91 -0.01 -10.74 -6.70
C CYS A 91 0.39 -12.11 -7.27
#